data_AF-A0A063BR86-F1
#
_entry.id   AF-A0A063BR86-F1
#
_cell.length_a   1.000
_cell.length_b   1.000
_cell.length_c   1.000
_cell.angle_alpha   90.00
_cell.angle_beta   90.00
_cell.angle_gamma   90.00
#
_symmetry.space_group_name_H-M   'P 1'
#
loop_
_entity.id
_entity.type
_entity.pdbx_description
1 polymer ?
#
loop_
_entity_poly.entity_id
_entity_poly.type
_entity_poly.pdbx_seq_one_letter_code
_entity_poly.pdbx_strand_id
1 'polypeptide(L)'
;MRFLTMQRPLLAAAISCIVRPTVNNKTAPRTVQLANAAVALGRRHASVKAQGAYKKKSKRGIPKKLGAKRTGDQYVIPGNIIYKQRGTHWWPGENCIMGRDHTIHSMATGYVKYYRDPARHPDRKYIGVVFDKADTLPYPQHAERKRRLNMTAFPIAPAAEKPALSPSGIPFQVRRVEPGEPVRILKLQPDYSYREENWRIGRLVKTTGLRTKKFRTRKQWFRNRRWRRERELEGQRKAETARAEGGEVKAVKAISKKAAKKAAKKAAKNSK
;
A
#
# COMPACT_ATOMS: atom_id res chain seq x y z
N MET A 1 30.78 22.16 4.50
CA MET A 1 31.33 21.95 3.16
C MET A 1 30.31 22.45 2.14
N ARG A 2 30.52 23.65 1.58
CA ARG A 2 29.67 24.26 0.55
C ARG A 2 30.28 23.91 -0.81
N PHE A 3 29.52 23.24 -1.67
CA PHE A 3 29.93 22.90 -3.03
C PHE A 3 29.73 24.10 -3.96
N LEU A 4 30.81 24.51 -4.62
CA LEU A 4 30.84 25.46 -5.74
C LEU A 4 30.48 24.73 -7.02
N THR A 5 29.56 25.27 -7.83
CA THR A 5 29.32 24.82 -9.21
C THR A 5 29.65 25.96 -10.16
N MET A 6 30.64 25.76 -11.03
CA MET A 6 31.06 26.70 -12.06
C MET A 6 30.05 26.77 -13.23
N GLN A 7 29.79 27.98 -13.71
CA GLN A 7 29.13 28.25 -14.99
C GLN A 7 30.13 28.18 -16.15
N ARG A 8 29.69 27.70 -17.32
CA ARG A 8 30.40 27.77 -18.61
C ARG A 8 29.75 28.81 -19.52
N PRO A 9 30.50 29.59 -20.32
CA PRO A 9 29.94 30.51 -21.31
C PRO A 9 29.75 29.85 -22.69
N LEU A 10 28.79 30.38 -23.45
CA LEU A 10 28.40 29.98 -24.81
C LEU A 10 29.23 30.74 -25.86
N LEU A 11 29.60 30.05 -26.94
CA LEU A 11 30.18 30.62 -28.17
C LEU A 11 29.10 30.72 -29.25
N ALA A 12 29.03 31.86 -29.95
CA ALA A 12 28.29 32.02 -31.19
C ALA A 12 29.15 32.84 -32.17
N ALA A 13 29.44 32.26 -33.33
CA ALA A 13 30.14 32.90 -34.45
C ALA A 13 29.12 33.28 -35.54
N ALA A 14 29.28 34.49 -36.10
CA ALA A 14 28.49 35.01 -37.21
C ALA A 14 29.36 35.05 -38.48
N ILE A 15 28.76 34.71 -39.62
CA ILE A 15 29.35 34.87 -40.96
C ILE A 15 28.35 35.68 -41.78
N SER A 16 28.80 36.82 -42.32
CA SER A 16 28.06 37.69 -43.24
C SER A 16 28.72 37.66 -44.61
N CYS A 17 27.94 37.47 -45.67
CA CYS A 17 28.38 37.63 -47.06
C CYS A 17 27.63 38.77 -47.74
N ILE A 18 28.37 39.42 -48.64
CA ILE A 18 28.18 40.68 -49.36
C ILE A 18 27.34 40.47 -50.63
N VAL A 19 26.72 41.53 -51.19
CA VAL A 19 26.75 41.96 -52.62
C VAL A 19 25.75 43.12 -52.88
N ARG A 20 26.23 44.17 -53.57
CA ARG A 20 25.48 45.30 -54.21
C ARG A 20 25.32 45.00 -55.72
N PRO A 21 24.42 45.65 -56.50
CA PRO A 21 24.82 46.87 -57.27
C PRO A 21 23.72 47.89 -57.72
N THR A 22 24.20 49.14 -57.97
CA THR A 22 23.92 50.14 -59.08
C THR A 22 22.49 50.65 -59.38
N VAL A 23 22.09 51.91 -59.06
CA VAL A 23 22.27 53.26 -59.69
C VAL A 23 21.49 53.51 -61.02
N ASN A 24 20.52 54.45 -61.01
CA ASN A 24 20.39 55.46 -62.09
C ASN A 24 19.65 56.75 -61.65
N ASN A 25 20.03 57.86 -62.29
CA ASN A 25 19.84 59.29 -61.96
C ASN A 25 18.43 59.90 -62.14
N LYS A 26 18.11 60.97 -61.38
CA LYS A 26 17.91 62.36 -61.87
C LYS A 26 17.41 63.36 -60.80
N THR A 27 18.25 64.36 -60.51
CA THR A 27 17.99 65.81 -60.35
C THR A 27 16.82 66.33 -59.47
N ALA A 28 17.16 66.92 -58.31
CA ALA A 28 16.95 68.35 -57.98
C ALA A 28 17.46 68.65 -56.55
N PRO A 29 18.23 69.74 -56.32
CA PRO A 29 18.72 70.10 -55.00
C PRO A 29 17.81 71.14 -54.34
N ARG A 30 17.55 71.01 -53.04
CA ARG A 30 17.42 72.16 -52.12
C ARG A 30 17.39 71.70 -50.66
N THR A 31 18.26 72.38 -49.90
CA THR A 31 18.29 72.57 -48.44
C THR A 31 18.66 71.38 -47.55
N VAL A 32 19.89 71.49 -47.05
CA VAL A 32 20.50 70.78 -45.93
C VAL A 32 19.73 71.06 -44.65
N GLN A 33 19.07 70.05 -44.08
CA GLN A 33 18.94 69.88 -42.63
C GLN A 33 19.01 68.38 -42.30
N LEU A 34 20.22 67.84 -42.45
CA LEU A 34 20.63 66.60 -41.79
C LEU A 34 21.12 66.97 -40.39
N ALA A 35 20.23 66.88 -39.40
CA ALA A 35 20.64 66.75 -38.01
C ALA A 35 19.76 65.71 -37.34
N ASN A 36 20.32 64.52 -37.13
CA ASN A 36 19.92 63.56 -36.11
C ASN A 36 18.59 62.81 -36.31
N ALA A 37 18.41 62.20 -37.49
CA ALA A 37 17.54 61.03 -37.62
C ALA A 37 18.35 59.72 -37.50
N ALA A 38 19.23 59.63 -36.50
CA ALA A 38 19.68 58.31 -36.04
C ALA A 38 18.48 57.69 -35.33
N VAL A 39 17.69 56.94 -36.11
CA VAL A 39 16.66 56.03 -35.61
C VAL A 39 17.39 55.05 -34.69
N ALA A 40 17.46 55.41 -33.40
CA ALA A 40 17.67 54.43 -32.36
C ALA A 40 16.46 53.50 -32.45
N LEU A 41 16.61 52.41 -33.21
CA LEU A 41 15.80 51.21 -33.09
C LEU A 41 16.10 50.60 -31.72
N GLY A 42 15.76 51.33 -30.67
CA GLY A 42 15.68 50.81 -29.32
C GLY A 42 14.59 49.75 -29.36
N ARG A 43 14.98 48.47 -29.40
CA ARG A 43 14.09 47.36 -29.10
C ARG A 43 13.56 47.60 -27.69
N ARG A 44 12.38 48.23 -27.60
CA ARG A 44 11.66 48.31 -26.34
C ARG A 44 11.14 46.91 -26.09
N HIS A 45 11.81 46.17 -25.22
CA HIS A 45 11.22 44.98 -24.63
C HIS A 45 10.03 45.47 -23.81
N ALA A 46 8.82 45.32 -24.34
CA ALA A 46 7.62 45.53 -23.56
C ALA A 46 7.64 44.51 -22.42
N SER A 47 8.00 44.95 -21.20
CA SER A 47 7.70 44.20 -20.00
C SER A 47 6.20 44.33 -19.76
N VAL A 48 5.44 43.42 -20.37
CA VAL A 48 4.02 43.30 -20.08
C VAL A 48 3.92 43.07 -18.56
N LYS A 49 3.28 44.00 -17.85
CA LYS A 49 3.05 43.86 -16.41
C LYS A 49 2.47 42.47 -16.19
N ALA A 50 3.18 41.66 -15.42
CA ALA A 50 2.80 40.31 -15.05
C ALA A 50 1.60 40.30 -14.10
N GLN A 51 0.55 41.08 -14.38
CA GLN A 51 -0.71 40.95 -13.67
C GLN A 51 -1.41 39.69 -14.22
N GLY A 52 -1.29 38.60 -13.46
CA GLY A 52 -2.13 37.41 -13.62
C GLY A 52 -1.57 36.32 -14.55
N ALA A 53 -0.34 35.86 -14.31
CA ALA A 53 0.26 34.67 -14.93
C ALA A 53 0.31 34.68 -16.48
N TYR A 54 1.52 34.90 -17.02
CA TYR A 54 1.90 34.87 -18.45
C TYR A 54 1.33 33.71 -19.30
N LYS A 55 0.90 32.60 -18.68
CA LYS A 55 0.23 31.47 -19.34
C LYS A 55 -0.97 31.04 -18.48
N LYS A 56 -2.20 31.37 -18.90
CA LYS A 56 -3.44 30.99 -18.19
C LYS A 56 -3.56 29.47 -18.14
N LYS A 57 -3.22 28.86 -17.00
CA LYS A 57 -3.40 27.41 -16.79
C LYS A 57 -4.90 27.11 -16.70
N SER A 58 -5.36 26.07 -17.41
CA SER A 58 -6.72 25.58 -17.28
C SER A 58 -6.94 25.03 -15.86
N LYS A 59 -7.65 25.78 -15.02
CA LYS A 59 -8.05 25.37 -13.67
C LYS A 59 -9.40 24.67 -13.73
N ARG A 60 -9.44 23.45 -14.28
CA ARG A 60 -10.68 22.62 -14.33
C ARG A 60 -10.41 21.27 -13.70
N GLY A 61 -11.17 20.93 -12.65
CA GLY A 61 -11.15 19.62 -12.01
C GLY A 61 -12.48 18.88 -12.23
N ILE A 62 -12.43 17.54 -12.21
CA ILE A 62 -13.62 16.70 -12.32
C ILE A 62 -14.54 16.93 -11.10
N PRO A 63 -15.86 17.11 -11.28
CA PRO A 63 -16.80 17.30 -10.18
C PRO A 63 -16.81 16.08 -9.25
N LYS A 64 -16.68 16.33 -7.94
CA LYS A 64 -16.58 15.26 -6.93
C LYS A 64 -17.94 14.70 -6.49
N LYS A 65 -19.05 15.32 -6.93
CA LYS A 65 -20.43 14.90 -6.67
C LYS A 65 -20.71 14.62 -5.18
N LEU A 66 -20.22 15.51 -4.31
CA LEU A 66 -20.46 15.48 -2.86
C LEU A 66 -21.93 15.82 -2.54
N GLY A 67 -22.31 15.79 -1.27
CA GLY A 67 -23.65 16.12 -0.77
C GLY A 67 -24.58 14.92 -0.62
N ALA A 68 -25.85 15.22 -0.37
CA ALA A 68 -26.90 14.22 -0.22
C ALA A 68 -27.10 13.40 -1.49
N LYS A 69 -27.42 12.13 -1.29
CA LYS A 69 -27.79 11.16 -2.33
C LYS A 69 -29.17 10.57 -2.05
N ARG A 70 -29.58 10.56 -0.79
CA ARG A 70 -30.94 10.27 -0.36
C ARG A 70 -31.46 11.40 0.52
N THR A 71 -32.71 11.78 0.34
CA THR A 71 -33.38 12.82 1.14
C THR A 71 -34.10 12.19 2.33
N GLY A 72 -34.66 13.03 3.21
CA GLY A 72 -35.53 12.55 4.29
C GLY A 72 -36.70 11.74 3.73
N ASP A 73 -37.11 10.72 4.48
CA ASP A 73 -38.23 9.80 4.21
C ASP A 73 -38.10 8.98 2.92
N GLN A 74 -36.91 8.94 2.32
CA GLN A 74 -36.65 8.12 1.15
C GLN A 74 -36.28 6.68 1.55
N TYR A 75 -36.86 5.72 0.84
CA TYR A 75 -36.58 4.30 1.02
C TYR A 75 -35.15 3.93 0.61
N VAL A 76 -34.48 3.13 1.43
CA VAL A 76 -33.12 2.64 1.23
C VAL A 76 -32.97 1.16 1.60
N ILE A 77 -31.97 0.52 0.99
CA ILE A 77 -31.57 -0.88 1.19
C ILE A 77 -30.12 -0.87 1.67
N PRO A 78 -29.67 -1.86 2.47
CA PRO A 78 -28.30 -1.93 2.97
C PRO A 78 -27.25 -1.68 1.87
N GLY A 79 -26.27 -0.84 2.17
CA GLY A 79 -25.19 -0.44 1.26
C GLY A 79 -25.47 0.84 0.47
N ASN A 80 -26.73 1.29 0.36
CA ASN A 80 -27.04 2.53 -0.34
C ASN A 80 -26.35 3.73 0.31
N ILE A 81 -25.71 4.57 -0.52
CA ILE A 81 -25.10 5.82 -0.10
C ILE A 81 -26.19 6.84 0.22
N ILE A 82 -26.13 7.43 1.41
CA ILE A 82 -27.06 8.49 1.85
C ILE A 82 -26.43 9.87 1.67
N TYR A 83 -25.15 10.04 2.05
CA TYR A 83 -24.47 11.32 1.98
C TYR A 83 -22.97 11.16 1.72
N LYS A 84 -22.44 11.87 0.72
CA LYS A 84 -20.99 11.92 0.42
C LYS A 84 -20.40 13.22 0.94
N GLN A 85 -19.33 13.16 1.72
CA GLN A 85 -18.77 14.33 2.38
C GLN A 85 -17.23 14.30 2.46
N ARG A 86 -16.65 15.42 2.91
CA ARG A 86 -15.25 15.53 3.32
C ARG A 86 -15.24 15.90 4.80
N GLY A 87 -14.70 15.02 5.63
CA GLY A 87 -14.94 15.09 7.06
C GLY A 87 -16.39 14.77 7.42
N THR A 88 -16.73 14.93 8.70
CA THR A 88 -18.03 14.52 9.27
C THR A 88 -18.94 15.72 9.51
N HIS A 89 -19.57 16.23 8.44
CA HIS A 89 -20.64 17.23 8.57
C HIS A 89 -21.91 16.61 9.16
N TRP A 90 -22.20 15.39 8.71
CA TRP A 90 -23.19 14.50 9.29
C TRP A 90 -22.49 13.29 9.89
N TRP A 91 -23.00 12.83 11.03
CA TRP A 91 -22.52 11.65 11.74
C TRP A 91 -23.45 10.45 11.46
N PRO A 92 -22.93 9.23 11.50
CA PRO A 92 -23.78 8.03 11.41
C PRO A 92 -24.65 7.93 12.68
N GLY A 93 -25.96 7.93 12.47
CA GLY A 93 -26.98 7.71 13.50
C GLY A 93 -27.48 6.26 13.49
N GLU A 94 -28.77 6.09 13.80
CA GLU A 94 -29.42 4.78 13.87
C GLU A 94 -29.35 4.00 12.54
N ASN A 95 -29.01 2.71 12.57
CA ASN A 95 -28.93 1.84 11.37
C ASN A 95 -28.08 2.38 10.20
N CYS A 96 -27.08 3.22 10.49
CA CYS A 96 -26.15 3.78 9.51
C CYS A 96 -24.70 3.41 9.85
N ILE A 97 -23.87 3.29 8.82
CA ILE A 97 -22.41 3.13 8.97
C ILE A 97 -21.67 4.22 8.20
N MET A 98 -20.42 4.46 8.58
CA MET A 98 -19.55 5.43 7.94
C MET A 98 -18.37 4.73 7.26
N GLY A 99 -18.16 5.01 5.98
CA GLY A 99 -17.03 4.50 5.19
C GLY A 99 -15.72 5.23 5.48
N ARG A 100 -14.62 4.74 4.87
CA ARG A 100 -13.27 5.31 5.02
C ARG A 100 -13.20 6.80 4.66
N ASP A 101 -13.97 7.22 3.65
CA ASP A 101 -14.01 8.61 3.18
C ASP A 101 -15.11 9.45 3.85
N HIS A 102 -15.63 8.98 5.00
CA HIS A 102 -16.74 9.58 5.76
C HIS A 102 -18.09 9.57 5.02
N THR A 103 -18.21 8.81 3.93
CA THR A 103 -19.51 8.57 3.28
C THR A 103 -20.43 7.78 4.21
N ILE A 104 -21.68 8.22 4.33
CA ILE A 104 -22.68 7.53 5.16
C ILE A 104 -23.47 6.55 4.30
N HIS A 105 -23.56 5.31 4.76
CA HIS A 105 -24.31 4.23 4.13
C HIS A 105 -25.39 3.70 5.07
N SER A 106 -26.46 3.18 4.48
CA SER A 106 -27.52 2.44 5.21
C SER A 106 -27.06 1.03 5.56
N MET A 107 -27.36 0.56 6.78
CA MET A 107 -27.10 -0.80 7.23
C MET A 107 -28.34 -1.71 7.16
N ALA A 108 -29.54 -1.11 7.18
CA ALA A 108 -30.81 -1.80 7.16
C ALA A 108 -31.73 -1.27 6.05
N THR A 109 -32.75 -2.05 5.69
CA THR A 109 -33.85 -1.59 4.83
C THR A 109 -34.78 -0.68 5.63
N GLY A 110 -35.13 0.48 5.08
CA GLY A 110 -35.94 1.46 5.81
C GLY A 110 -35.97 2.83 5.15
N TYR A 111 -36.23 3.87 5.94
CA TYR A 111 -36.38 5.25 5.49
C TYR A 111 -35.36 6.17 6.15
N VAL A 112 -34.74 7.06 5.38
CA VAL A 112 -33.70 7.97 5.87
C VAL A 112 -34.30 9.10 6.71
N LYS A 113 -33.72 9.39 7.87
CA LYS A 113 -34.09 10.52 8.73
C LYS A 113 -32.85 11.34 9.09
N TYR A 114 -32.96 12.66 8.93
CA TYR A 114 -31.95 13.63 9.35
C TYR A 114 -32.38 14.22 10.70
N TYR A 115 -31.54 14.15 11.73
CA TYR A 115 -31.93 14.56 13.08
C TYR A 115 -30.74 15.08 13.88
N ARG A 116 -31.03 15.66 15.05
CA ARG A 116 -30.07 16.06 16.09
C ARG A 116 -30.38 15.28 17.35
N ASP A 117 -29.34 14.91 18.07
CA ASP A 117 -29.46 14.13 19.30
C ASP A 117 -28.63 14.79 20.41
N PRO A 118 -29.22 15.74 21.15
CA PRO A 118 -28.51 16.47 22.18
C PRO A 118 -28.13 15.58 23.37
N ALA A 119 -28.88 14.51 23.63
CA ALA A 119 -28.57 13.54 24.69
C ALA A 119 -27.29 12.76 24.37
N ARG A 120 -27.03 12.46 23.10
CA ARG A 120 -25.78 11.82 22.65
C ARG A 120 -24.63 12.80 22.50
N HIS A 121 -24.86 13.91 21.79
CA HIS A 121 -23.87 14.98 21.64
C HIS A 121 -24.53 16.31 21.24
N PRO A 122 -24.30 17.40 21.97
CA PRO A 122 -25.05 18.66 21.81
C PRO A 122 -24.97 19.26 20.41
N ASP A 123 -23.77 19.31 19.81
CA ASP A 123 -23.57 20.06 18.54
C ASP A 123 -23.68 19.21 17.27
N ARG A 124 -23.76 17.88 17.39
CA ARG A 124 -23.65 16.98 16.23
C ARG A 124 -24.98 16.77 15.53
N LYS A 125 -24.90 16.57 14.22
CA LYS A 125 -26.03 16.25 13.35
C LYS A 125 -25.88 14.82 12.85
N TYR A 126 -26.97 14.07 12.84
CA TYR A 126 -26.97 12.65 12.54
C TYR A 126 -27.86 12.31 11.36
N ILE A 127 -27.51 11.22 10.68
CA ILE A 127 -28.34 10.58 9.66
C ILE A 127 -28.59 9.16 10.12
N GLY A 128 -29.87 8.81 10.27
CA GLY A 128 -30.31 7.46 10.62
C GLY A 128 -31.24 6.86 9.58
N VAL A 129 -31.49 5.57 9.71
CA VAL A 129 -32.50 4.83 8.95
C VAL A 129 -33.47 4.19 9.93
N VAL A 130 -34.76 4.48 9.76
CA VAL A 130 -35.86 3.89 10.54
C VAL A 130 -36.54 2.79 9.74
N PHE A 131 -37.11 1.79 10.41
CA PHE A 131 -37.78 0.68 9.74
C PHE A 131 -39.12 1.09 9.14
N ASP A 132 -39.89 1.88 9.90
CA ASP A 132 -41.20 2.37 9.52
C ASP A 132 -41.13 3.86 9.21
N LYS A 133 -41.80 4.30 8.15
CA LYS A 133 -41.70 5.69 7.68
C LYS A 133 -42.20 6.71 8.70
N ALA A 134 -43.18 6.32 9.50
CA ALA A 134 -43.81 7.15 10.53
C ALA A 134 -42.90 7.42 11.74
N ASP A 135 -41.85 6.60 11.93
CA ASP A 135 -40.95 6.76 13.07
C ASP A 135 -40.14 8.05 12.99
N THR A 136 -39.91 8.66 14.15
CA THR A 136 -39.10 9.85 14.32
C THR A 136 -37.85 9.53 15.13
N LEU A 137 -36.72 10.12 14.72
CA LEU A 137 -35.46 10.06 15.45
C LEU A 137 -35.19 11.43 16.10
N PRO A 138 -34.52 11.49 17.27
CA PRO A 138 -33.92 10.37 18.01
C PRO A 138 -34.94 9.54 18.81
N TYR A 139 -34.69 8.25 18.98
CA TYR A 139 -35.48 7.43 19.90
C TYR A 139 -35.15 7.79 21.36
N PRO A 140 -36.12 7.70 22.29
CA PRO A 140 -35.86 7.93 23.70
C PRO A 140 -34.94 6.85 24.28
N GLN A 141 -34.02 7.25 25.16
CA GLN A 141 -32.92 6.42 25.65
C GLN A 141 -33.37 5.15 26.39
N HIS A 142 -34.52 5.19 27.06
CA HIS A 142 -35.06 4.08 27.85
C HIS A 142 -36.10 3.24 27.10
N ALA A 143 -36.43 3.56 25.85
CA ALA A 143 -37.32 2.72 25.07
C ALA A 143 -36.61 1.50 24.49
N GLU A 144 -37.39 0.48 24.19
CA GLU A 144 -36.91 -0.72 23.53
C GLU A 144 -36.34 -0.41 22.13
N ARG A 145 -35.22 -1.06 21.80
CA ARG A 145 -34.63 -0.90 20.47
C ARG A 145 -35.47 -1.64 19.44
N LYS A 146 -36.07 -0.90 18.51
CA LYS A 146 -36.68 -1.47 17.31
C LYS A 146 -35.63 -2.20 16.48
N ARG A 147 -35.86 -3.46 16.09
CA ARG A 147 -34.96 -4.28 15.26
C ARG A 147 -35.77 -5.15 14.31
N ARG A 148 -35.21 -5.48 13.14
CA ARG A 148 -35.78 -6.47 12.21
C ARG A 148 -34.97 -7.76 12.25
N LEU A 149 -35.67 -8.90 12.19
CA LEU A 149 -35.05 -10.22 12.13
C LEU A 149 -34.38 -10.46 10.77
N ASN A 150 -34.99 -10.00 9.67
CA ASN A 150 -34.48 -10.13 8.29
C ASN A 150 -34.05 -11.57 7.91
N MET A 151 -34.78 -12.57 8.39
CA MET A 151 -34.57 -13.98 8.06
C MET A 151 -35.86 -14.59 7.54
N THR A 152 -35.74 -15.54 6.63
CA THR A 152 -36.84 -16.35 6.10
C THR A 152 -36.68 -17.78 6.59
N ALA A 153 -37.79 -18.41 6.97
CA ALA A 153 -37.78 -19.81 7.44
C ALA A 153 -37.57 -20.74 6.25
N PHE A 154 -36.52 -21.57 6.31
CA PHE A 154 -36.28 -22.65 5.36
C PHE A 154 -36.17 -23.98 6.12
N PRO A 155 -36.79 -25.06 5.63
CA PRO A 155 -36.63 -26.37 6.24
C PRO A 155 -35.17 -26.82 6.10
N ILE A 156 -34.61 -27.38 7.17
CA ILE A 156 -33.26 -27.94 7.16
C ILE A 156 -33.31 -29.27 6.41
N ALA A 157 -32.66 -29.33 5.25
CA ALA A 157 -32.51 -30.60 4.54
C ALA A 157 -31.60 -31.53 5.37
N PRO A 158 -32.01 -32.79 5.63
CA PRO A 158 -31.13 -33.76 6.25
C PRO A 158 -29.90 -33.98 5.35
N ALA A 159 -28.74 -34.18 5.98
CA ALA A 159 -27.52 -34.44 5.22
C ALA A 159 -27.67 -35.77 4.46
N ALA A 160 -27.48 -35.74 3.14
CA ALA A 160 -27.46 -36.95 2.34
C ALA A 160 -26.34 -37.89 2.82
N GLU A 161 -26.69 -39.14 3.06
CA GLU A 161 -25.71 -40.18 3.38
C GLU A 161 -24.78 -40.34 2.18
N LYS A 162 -23.47 -40.16 2.42
CA LYS A 162 -22.48 -40.37 1.37
C LYS A 162 -22.20 -41.87 1.29
N PRO A 163 -22.47 -42.53 0.15
CA PRO A 163 -22.14 -43.94 0.02
C PRO A 163 -20.64 -44.14 0.25
N ALA A 164 -20.27 -45.27 0.87
CA ALA A 164 -18.87 -45.57 1.13
C ALA A 164 -18.10 -45.85 -0.17
N LEU A 165 -18.79 -46.41 -1.17
CA LEU A 165 -18.26 -46.79 -2.46
C LEU A 165 -18.78 -45.85 -3.55
N SER A 166 -17.92 -45.61 -4.54
CA SER A 166 -18.29 -44.96 -5.79
C SER A 166 -19.16 -45.89 -6.65
N PRO A 167 -19.81 -45.36 -7.70
CA PRO A 167 -20.55 -46.19 -8.66
C PRO A 167 -19.71 -47.31 -9.28
N SER A 168 -18.40 -47.11 -9.38
CA SER A 168 -17.43 -48.11 -9.87
C SER A 168 -17.01 -49.15 -8.81
N GLY A 169 -17.59 -49.10 -7.61
CA GLY A 169 -17.23 -49.97 -6.48
C GLY A 169 -15.96 -49.55 -5.74
N ILE A 170 -15.38 -48.39 -6.04
CA ILE A 170 -14.12 -47.92 -5.45
C ILE A 170 -14.42 -47.10 -4.18
N PRO A 171 -13.78 -47.37 -3.03
CA PRO A 171 -14.02 -46.60 -1.81
C PRO A 171 -13.71 -45.11 -2.00
N PHE A 172 -14.63 -44.22 -1.62
CA PHE A 172 -14.38 -42.77 -1.70
C PHE A 172 -13.29 -42.31 -0.75
N GLN A 173 -13.08 -43.03 0.35
CA GLN A 173 -12.06 -42.72 1.34
C GLN A 173 -11.37 -44.00 1.82
N VAL A 174 -10.04 -43.95 1.87
CA VAL A 174 -9.19 -45.01 2.41
C VAL A 174 -8.42 -44.42 3.59
N ARG A 175 -8.50 -45.10 4.75
CA ARG A 175 -7.79 -44.70 5.97
C ARG A 175 -6.50 -45.50 6.06
N ARG A 176 -5.35 -44.81 6.05
CA ARG A 176 -4.03 -45.39 6.28
C ARG A 176 -3.57 -45.04 7.70
N VAL A 177 -3.25 -46.07 8.48
CA VAL A 177 -2.77 -45.96 9.85
C VAL A 177 -1.39 -46.58 9.90
N GLU A 178 -0.38 -45.75 10.11
CA GLU A 178 1.01 -46.19 10.31
C GLU A 178 1.40 -45.91 11.76
N PRO A 179 2.15 -46.82 12.42
CA PRO A 179 2.57 -46.63 13.80
C PRO A 179 3.48 -45.40 13.93
N GLY A 180 3.11 -44.46 14.80
CA GLY A 180 3.88 -43.23 15.06
C GLY A 180 3.60 -42.07 14.10
N GLU A 181 2.84 -42.28 13.02
CA GLU A 181 2.38 -41.22 12.13
C GLU A 181 0.91 -40.84 12.41
N PRO A 182 0.50 -39.60 12.07
CA PRO A 182 -0.92 -39.28 12.02
C PRO A 182 -1.68 -40.22 11.08
N VAL A 183 -2.94 -40.47 11.43
CA VAL A 183 -3.89 -41.11 10.52
C VAL A 183 -4.00 -40.29 9.24
N ARG A 184 -3.63 -40.92 8.12
CA ARG A 184 -3.73 -40.34 6.78
C ARG A 184 -5.04 -40.84 6.16
N ILE A 185 -5.81 -39.92 5.58
CA ILE A 185 -7.06 -40.28 4.91
C ILE A 185 -6.93 -39.86 3.45
N LEU A 186 -6.87 -40.86 2.60
CA LEU A 186 -6.79 -40.72 1.15
C LEU A 186 -8.20 -40.63 0.61
N LYS A 187 -8.47 -39.64 -0.25
CA LYS A 187 -9.75 -39.52 -0.95
C LYS A 187 -9.57 -39.84 -2.42
N LEU A 188 -10.57 -40.54 -2.95
CA LEU A 188 -10.69 -40.80 -4.38
C LEU A 188 -10.85 -39.48 -5.14
N GLN A 189 -10.08 -39.33 -6.21
CA GLN A 189 -10.11 -38.19 -7.12
C GLN A 189 -10.85 -38.53 -8.43
N PRO A 190 -11.16 -37.53 -9.26
CA PRO A 190 -11.85 -37.76 -10.53
C PRO A 190 -11.08 -38.66 -11.51
N ASP A 191 -9.76 -38.65 -11.44
CA ASP A 191 -8.84 -39.50 -12.23
C ASP A 191 -8.66 -40.91 -11.62
N TYR A 192 -9.51 -41.29 -10.67
CA TYR A 192 -9.45 -42.54 -9.91
C TYR A 192 -8.18 -42.72 -9.06
N SER A 193 -7.35 -41.68 -8.93
CA SER A 193 -6.20 -41.69 -8.03
C SER A 193 -6.62 -41.40 -6.59
N TYR A 194 -5.81 -41.88 -5.64
CA TYR A 194 -5.97 -41.56 -4.23
C TYR A 194 -4.96 -40.49 -3.82
N ARG A 195 -5.44 -39.43 -3.16
CA ARG A 195 -4.57 -38.43 -2.55
C ARG A 195 -5.12 -37.91 -1.23
N GLU A 196 -4.23 -37.42 -0.38
CA GLU A 196 -4.62 -36.60 0.76
C GLU A 196 -5.03 -35.20 0.29
N GLU A 197 -6.04 -34.62 0.93
CA GLU A 197 -6.44 -33.25 0.63
C GLU A 197 -5.44 -32.25 1.23
N ASN A 198 -4.99 -31.26 0.46
CA ASN A 198 -4.00 -30.26 0.88
C ASN A 198 -4.36 -29.54 2.19
N TRP A 199 -5.66 -29.25 2.41
CA TRP A 199 -6.11 -28.62 3.66
C TRP A 199 -5.92 -29.54 4.87
N ARG A 200 -6.05 -30.86 4.68
CA ARG A 200 -5.89 -31.87 5.73
C ARG A 200 -4.41 -32.01 6.06
N ILE A 201 -3.56 -32.07 5.03
CA ILE A 201 -2.10 -32.04 5.18
C ILE A 201 -1.68 -30.82 6.01
N GLY A 202 -2.17 -29.62 5.66
CA GLY A 202 -1.87 -28.39 6.41
C GLY A 202 -2.42 -28.37 7.85
N ARG A 203 -3.44 -29.18 8.16
CA ARG A 203 -4.02 -29.33 9.50
C ARG A 203 -3.42 -30.49 10.31
N LEU A 204 -2.63 -31.38 9.71
CA LEU A 204 -2.04 -32.56 10.36
C LEU A 204 -1.33 -32.20 11.68
N VAL A 205 -0.59 -31.08 11.69
CA VAL A 205 0.12 -30.56 12.87
C VAL A 205 -0.82 -30.20 14.02
N LYS A 206 -2.03 -29.71 13.72
CA LYS A 206 -3.05 -29.37 14.73
C LYS A 206 -3.79 -30.61 15.22
N THR A 207 -4.14 -31.54 14.32
CA THR A 207 -4.86 -32.78 14.67
C THR A 207 -4.01 -33.80 15.43
N THR A 208 -2.69 -33.80 15.23
CA THR A 208 -1.75 -34.64 15.99
C THR A 208 -1.48 -34.14 17.40
N GLY A 209 -1.99 -32.95 17.77
CA GLY A 209 -1.66 -32.31 19.05
C GLY A 209 -0.17 -31.93 19.18
N LEU A 210 0.61 -32.04 18.10
CA LEU A 210 2.01 -31.65 18.05
C LEU A 210 2.12 -30.12 18.09
N ARG A 211 2.06 -29.56 19.29
CA ARG A 211 2.44 -28.16 19.51
C ARG A 211 3.91 -28.02 19.15
N THR A 212 4.24 -27.03 18.32
CA THR A 212 5.63 -26.62 18.10
C THR A 212 6.23 -26.22 19.44
N LYS A 213 6.93 -27.15 20.11
CA LYS A 213 7.68 -26.84 21.33
C LYS A 213 8.74 -25.82 20.95
N LYS A 214 8.93 -24.78 21.76
CA LYS A 214 10.07 -23.87 21.58
C LYS A 214 11.34 -24.71 21.59
N PHE A 215 12.05 -24.74 20.46
CA PHE A 215 13.27 -25.54 20.27
C PHE A 215 14.32 -25.29 21.36
N ARG A 216 14.33 -24.09 21.96
CA ARG A 216 15.13 -23.76 23.13
C ARG A 216 14.31 -23.04 24.18
N THR A 217 14.52 -23.41 25.43
CA THR A 217 14.02 -22.61 26.56
C THR A 217 14.86 -21.35 26.72
N ARG A 218 14.28 -20.30 27.34
CA ARG A 218 14.99 -19.04 27.61
C ARG A 218 16.25 -19.28 28.45
N LYS A 219 16.19 -20.19 29.43
CA LYS A 219 17.35 -20.62 30.25
C LYS A 219 18.43 -21.29 29.39
N GLN A 220 18.06 -22.22 28.50
CA GLN A 220 19.00 -22.88 27.60
C GLN A 220 19.67 -21.89 26.64
N TRP A 221 18.94 -20.84 26.20
CA TRP A 221 19.52 -19.75 25.40
C TRP A 221 20.58 -18.97 26.18
N PHE A 222 20.28 -18.58 27.43
CA PHE A 222 21.24 -17.87 28.29
C PHE A 222 22.49 -18.71 28.58
N ARG A 223 22.35 -20.02 28.87
CA ARG A 223 23.51 -20.92 29.05
C ARG A 223 24.37 -20.98 27.80
N ASN A 224 23.77 -21.14 26.61
CA ASN A 224 24.50 -21.17 25.35
C ASN A 224 25.13 -19.83 24.98
N ARG A 225 24.55 -18.71 25.42
CA ARG A 225 25.12 -17.37 25.24
C ARG A 225 26.34 -17.19 26.14
N ARG A 226 26.24 -17.57 27.42
CA ARG A 226 27.33 -17.52 28.40
C ARG A 226 28.50 -18.42 27.98
N TRP A 227 28.22 -19.68 27.67
CA TRP A 227 29.24 -20.63 27.20
C TRP A 227 30.00 -20.15 25.95
N ARG A 228 29.30 -19.54 24.98
CA ARG A 228 29.95 -18.93 23.81
C ARG A 228 30.87 -17.77 24.19
N ARG A 229 30.43 -16.91 25.12
CA ARG A 229 31.21 -15.75 25.57
C ARG A 229 32.42 -16.16 26.40
N GLU A 230 32.28 -17.17 27.25
CA GLU A 230 33.39 -17.72 28.04
C GLU A 230 34.47 -18.32 27.12
N ARG A 231 34.09 -19.11 26.10
CA ARG A 231 35.05 -19.61 25.11
C ARG A 231 35.71 -18.52 24.27
N GLU A 232 34.98 -17.45 23.96
CA GLU A 232 35.53 -16.30 23.24
C GLU A 232 36.58 -15.56 24.08
N LEU A 233 36.26 -15.27 25.35
CA LEU A 233 37.17 -14.63 26.29
C LEU A 233 38.38 -15.50 26.62
N GLU A 234 38.18 -16.81 26.81
CA GLU A 234 39.28 -17.77 26.99
C GLU A 234 40.19 -17.82 25.76
N GLY A 235 39.61 -17.80 24.56
CA GLY A 235 40.36 -17.70 23.31
C GLY A 235 41.15 -16.38 23.18
N GLN A 236 40.57 -15.26 23.61
CA GLN A 236 41.25 -13.95 23.64
C GLN A 236 42.40 -13.95 24.64
N ARG A 237 42.18 -14.44 25.86
CA ARG A 237 43.23 -14.56 26.88
C ARG A 237 44.38 -15.45 26.43
N LYS A 238 44.08 -16.63 25.87
CA LYS A 238 45.11 -17.52 25.29
C LYS A 238 45.87 -16.86 24.14
N ALA A 239 45.20 -16.04 23.33
CA ALA A 239 45.85 -15.29 22.26
C ALA A 239 46.71 -14.14 22.80
N GLU A 240 46.30 -13.49 23.89
CA GLU A 240 47.08 -12.45 24.57
C GLU A 240 48.31 -13.02 25.27
N THR A 241 48.18 -14.14 26.00
CA THR A 241 49.34 -14.83 26.61
C THR A 241 50.31 -15.32 25.54
N ALA A 242 49.82 -15.92 24.46
CA ALA A 242 50.66 -16.35 23.34
C ALA A 242 51.37 -15.17 22.64
N ARG A 243 50.75 -13.97 22.60
CA ARG A 243 51.39 -12.74 22.09
C ARG A 243 52.41 -12.15 23.06
N ALA A 244 52.22 -12.33 24.37
CA ALA A 244 53.14 -11.86 25.38
C ALA A 244 54.38 -12.77 25.48
N GLU A 245 54.21 -14.08 25.32
CA GLU A 245 55.29 -15.07 25.31
C GLU A 245 56.04 -15.11 23.94
N GLY A 246 55.32 -14.91 22.84
CA GLY A 246 55.89 -14.79 21.50
C GLY A 246 56.08 -13.32 21.13
N GLY A 247 57.25 -12.75 21.41
CA GLY A 247 57.62 -11.39 21.01
C GLY A 247 57.24 -11.09 19.54
N GLU A 248 56.68 -9.90 19.32
CA GLU A 248 56.08 -9.37 18.07
C GLU A 248 56.25 -10.23 16.79
N VAL A 249 55.41 -11.27 16.66
CA VAL A 249 55.20 -11.92 15.37
C VAL A 249 54.08 -11.18 14.65
N LYS A 250 54.40 -10.49 13.55
CA LYS A 250 53.42 -9.87 12.64
C LYS A 250 52.31 -10.86 12.35
N ALA A 251 51.09 -10.51 12.75
CA ALA A 251 49.91 -11.33 12.53
C ALA A 251 49.68 -11.56 11.03
N VAL A 252 50.15 -12.68 10.49
CA VAL A 252 49.69 -13.19 9.20
C VAL A 252 48.21 -13.51 9.38
N LYS A 253 47.32 -12.72 8.77
CA LYS A 253 45.88 -12.97 8.77
C LYS A 253 45.65 -14.39 8.28
N ALA A 254 45.29 -15.30 9.19
CA ALA A 254 44.81 -16.62 8.83
C ALA A 254 43.54 -16.45 7.98
N ILE A 255 43.71 -16.54 6.66
CA ILE A 255 42.60 -16.50 5.71
C ILE A 255 41.71 -17.69 6.05
N SER A 256 40.44 -17.46 6.38
CA SER A 256 39.52 -18.56 6.70
C SER A 256 39.58 -19.63 5.61
N LYS A 257 39.52 -20.93 5.96
CA LYS A 257 39.51 -22.04 4.98
C LYS A 257 38.52 -21.80 3.83
N LYS A 258 37.41 -21.10 4.11
CA LYS A 258 36.40 -20.69 3.14
C LYS A 258 36.90 -19.61 2.16
N ALA A 259 37.64 -18.62 2.65
CA ALA A 259 38.26 -17.59 1.82
C ALA A 259 39.43 -18.16 0.99
N ALA A 260 40.22 -19.09 1.54
CA ALA A 260 41.27 -19.79 0.79
C ALA A 260 40.69 -20.65 -0.35
N LYS A 261 39.63 -21.42 -0.07
CA LYS A 261 38.93 -22.22 -1.09
C LYS A 261 38.28 -21.35 -2.17
N LYS A 262 37.77 -20.17 -1.81
CA LYS A 262 37.19 -19.20 -2.76
C LYS A 262 38.27 -18.53 -3.64
N ALA A 263 39.45 -18.26 -3.08
CA ALA A 263 40.60 -17.75 -3.81
C ALA A 263 41.14 -18.80 -4.80
N ALA A 264 41.33 -20.06 -4.37
CA ALA A 264 41.75 -21.16 -5.24
C ALA A 264 40.77 -21.39 -6.40
N LYS A 265 39.46 -21.35 -6.13
CA LYS A 265 38.42 -21.48 -7.17
C LYS A 265 38.43 -20.30 -8.16
N LYS A 266 38.78 -19.10 -7.70
CA LYS A 266 38.89 -17.90 -8.56
C LYS A 266 40.16 -17.97 -9.43
N ALA A 267 41.28 -18.45 -8.89
CA ALA A 267 42.52 -18.66 -9.62
C ALA A 267 42.35 -19.72 -10.72
N ALA A 268 41.74 -20.87 -10.40
CA ALA A 268 41.46 -21.93 -11.38
C ALA A 268 40.48 -21.53 -12.49
N LYS A 269 39.66 -20.49 -12.26
CA LYS A 269 38.75 -19.94 -13.28
C LYS A 269 39.44 -18.94 -14.21
N ASN A 270 40.55 -18.35 -13.79
CA ASN A 270 41.32 -17.41 -14.59
C ASN A 270 42.47 -18.09 -15.36
N SER A 271 42.72 -19.39 -15.12
CA SER A 271 43.74 -20.20 -15.80
C SER A 271 43.14 -21.14 -16.87
N LYS A 272 41.88 -20.94 -17.24
CA LYS A 272 41.18 -21.53 -18.39
C LYS A 272 40.62 -20.39 -19.21
#